data_AF-A0AB32TD20-F1
#
_entry.id   AF-A0AB32TD20-F1
#
_cell.length_a   1.000
_cell.length_b   1.000
_cell.length_c   1.000
_cell.angle_alpha   90.00
_cell.angle_beta   90.00
_cell.angle_gamma   90.00
#
_symmetry.space_group_name_H-M   'P 1'
#
loop_
_entity.id
_entity.type
_entity.pdbx_description
1 polymer ?
#
loop_
_entity_poly.entity_id
_entity_poly.type
_entity_poly.pdbx_seq_one_letter_code
_entity_poly.pdbx_strand_id
1 'polypeptide(L)'
;MDLVYENSDIVRATIATSGKCSQYKGQKSFNKDIPHHQRTKVLLVALIVCLVVALGAVCTLAMFLAHAKHYNVSVSDQEHNVTDYMEQLDVLRIQHQETLRKLNRLNQSSGCALCAVRWTHSGGKCYYFSTVKMNWTQSRDHCVTKGGHLVIITSKAEQDFLTSNVKETHWIGLNDLDTEGHWIWVDNQPLSQTVEHVLFFILQVLDKAREWGQRA
;
A
#
# COMPACT_ATOMS: atom_id res chain seq x y z
N MET A 1 29.17 3.91 23.07
CA MET A 1 29.15 2.46 22.80
C MET A 1 27.69 2.05 22.62
N ASP A 2 27.25 1.71 21.41
CA ASP A 2 25.88 1.92 20.84
C ASP A 2 25.54 0.80 19.79
N LEU A 3 24.26 0.47 19.45
CA LEU A 3 23.74 -0.71 18.65
C LEU A 3 22.34 -0.48 17.94
N VAL A 4 21.90 -1.12 16.81
CA VAL A 4 20.83 -0.65 15.80
C VAL A 4 19.83 -1.71 15.16
N TYR A 5 18.60 -1.38 14.62
CA TYR A 5 17.66 -2.24 13.77
C TYR A 5 16.51 -1.53 12.89
N GLU A 6 15.73 -2.23 11.99
CA GLU A 6 14.41 -1.84 11.30
C GLU A 6 13.67 -2.99 10.48
N ASN A 7 12.32 -2.98 10.25
CA ASN A 7 11.53 -3.73 9.20
C ASN A 7 9.99 -3.35 9.02
N SER A 8 9.31 -3.62 7.86
CA SER A 8 7.83 -3.43 7.64
C SER A 8 7.19 -4.15 6.41
N ASP A 9 5.88 -4.51 6.40
CA ASP A 9 5.16 -5.19 5.29
C ASP A 9 3.60 -4.98 5.29
N ILE A 10 2.84 -5.46 4.25
CA ILE A 10 1.33 -5.57 4.03
C ILE A 10 0.69 -4.58 2.99
N VAL A 11 -0.38 -4.84 2.18
CA VAL A 11 -0.90 -6.02 1.40
C VAL A 11 -1.85 -5.59 0.22
N ARG A 12 -3.14 -6.00 0.10
CA ARG A 12 -4.08 -5.78 -1.06
C ARG A 12 -5.56 -6.15 -0.77
N ALA A 13 -6.57 -5.48 -1.37
CA ALA A 13 -7.91 -6.03 -1.72
C ALA A 13 -8.68 -5.16 -2.77
N THR A 14 -9.77 -5.66 -3.40
CA THR A 14 -10.35 -5.11 -4.66
C THR A 14 -11.82 -5.54 -4.94
N ILE A 15 -12.64 -4.73 -5.65
CA ILE A 15 -13.94 -5.07 -6.32
C ILE A 15 -15.16 -5.30 -5.36
N ALA A 16 -16.47 -5.25 -5.72
CA ALA A 16 -17.23 -5.46 -6.98
C ALA A 16 -18.34 -4.38 -7.28
N THR A 17 -19.39 -4.70 -8.09
CA THR A 17 -20.25 -3.71 -8.81
C THR A 17 -21.73 -4.10 -9.11
N SER A 18 -22.59 -3.09 -9.34
CA SER A 18 -23.78 -3.04 -10.28
C SER A 18 -25.22 -3.48 -9.85
N GLY A 19 -26.23 -2.91 -10.54
CA GLY A 19 -27.66 -3.30 -10.55
C GLY A 19 -28.46 -2.58 -11.68
N LYS A 20 -29.58 -3.15 -12.20
CA LYS A 20 -30.30 -2.64 -13.41
C LYS A 20 -31.83 -2.93 -13.49
N CYS A 21 -32.57 -1.97 -14.07
CA CYS A 21 -33.73 -2.05 -15.00
C CYS A 21 -35.11 -2.70 -14.68
N SER A 22 -36.20 -1.94 -14.99
CA SER A 22 -37.43 -2.34 -15.74
C SER A 22 -38.28 -1.09 -16.07
N GLN A 23 -38.81 -0.81 -17.29
CA GLN A 23 -39.82 -1.48 -18.17
C GLN A 23 -41.29 -1.12 -17.87
N TYR A 24 -42.05 -0.61 -18.86
CA TYR A 24 -43.53 -0.54 -18.89
C TYR A 24 -44.12 -0.44 -20.32
N LYS A 25 -45.34 -0.95 -20.53
CA LYS A 25 -46.12 -1.00 -21.80
C LYS A 25 -47.47 -0.26 -21.67
N GLY A 26 -48.08 0.15 -22.79
CA GLY A 26 -49.53 0.44 -22.85
C GLY A 26 -50.02 1.07 -24.17
N GLN A 27 -51.11 0.57 -24.74
CA GLN A 27 -51.74 1.05 -25.99
C GLN A 27 -53.28 1.01 -25.87
N LYS A 28 -54.00 1.97 -26.47
CA LYS A 28 -55.47 1.92 -26.62
C LYS A 28 -55.93 2.57 -27.93
N SER A 29 -57.05 2.07 -28.47
CA SER A 29 -57.60 2.42 -29.79
C SER A 29 -58.87 3.25 -29.67
N PHE A 30 -59.15 4.09 -30.68
CA PHE A 30 -60.47 4.68 -30.92
C PHE A 30 -60.69 4.92 -32.43
N ASN A 31 -61.80 4.42 -32.98
CA ASN A 31 -62.13 4.48 -34.41
C ASN A 31 -63.19 5.56 -34.70
N LYS A 32 -63.16 6.21 -35.88
CA LYS A 32 -64.20 7.17 -36.30
C LYS A 32 -64.28 7.34 -37.82
N ASP A 33 -65.43 6.99 -38.41
CA ASP A 33 -65.67 6.97 -39.87
C ASP A 33 -66.25 8.28 -40.45
N ILE A 34 -65.94 8.60 -41.72
CA ILE A 34 -66.30 9.86 -42.43
C ILE A 34 -66.67 9.59 -43.94
N PRO A 35 -67.58 10.36 -44.60
CA PRO A 35 -68.25 9.95 -45.86
C PRO A 35 -67.58 10.34 -47.21
N HIS A 36 -68.22 9.95 -48.33
CA HIS A 36 -67.56 9.48 -49.57
C HIS A 36 -66.92 10.52 -50.52
N HIS A 37 -67.52 11.68 -50.83
CA HIS A 37 -66.98 12.55 -51.89
C HIS A 37 -65.71 13.33 -51.48
N GLN A 38 -65.49 13.54 -50.19
CA GLN A 38 -64.20 14.02 -49.68
C GLN A 38 -63.12 12.92 -49.63
N ARG A 39 -63.46 11.62 -49.76
CA ARG A 39 -62.50 10.52 -49.55
C ARG A 39 -61.30 10.60 -50.47
N THR A 40 -61.44 10.92 -51.75
CA THR A 40 -60.26 10.98 -52.64
C THR A 40 -59.25 12.05 -52.19
N LYS A 41 -59.73 13.23 -51.76
CA LYS A 41 -58.85 14.29 -51.24
C LYS A 41 -58.30 13.95 -49.85
N VAL A 42 -59.12 13.38 -48.96
CA VAL A 42 -58.69 12.94 -47.63
C VAL A 42 -57.70 11.78 -47.70
N LEU A 43 -57.87 10.84 -48.64
CA LEU A 43 -56.95 9.74 -48.91
C LEU A 43 -55.63 10.26 -49.50
N LEU A 44 -55.66 11.21 -50.45
CA LEU A 44 -54.44 11.84 -50.96
C LEU A 44 -53.69 12.60 -49.85
N VAL A 45 -54.39 13.38 -49.02
CA VAL A 45 -53.79 14.06 -47.86
C VAL A 45 -53.25 13.05 -46.84
N ALA A 46 -53.99 11.98 -46.54
CA ALA A 46 -53.54 10.92 -45.63
C ALA A 46 -52.31 10.18 -46.17
N LEU A 47 -52.26 9.89 -47.48
CA LEU A 47 -51.09 9.29 -48.13
C LEU A 47 -49.88 10.23 -48.07
N ILE A 48 -50.05 11.53 -48.35
CA ILE A 48 -48.99 12.54 -48.22
C ILE A 48 -48.51 12.63 -46.76
N VAL A 49 -49.41 12.68 -45.79
CA VAL A 49 -49.06 12.70 -44.36
C VAL A 49 -48.33 11.42 -43.95
N CYS A 50 -48.79 10.24 -44.37
CA CYS A 50 -48.12 8.97 -44.12
C CYS A 50 -46.72 8.92 -44.75
N LEU A 51 -46.54 9.44 -45.97
CA LEU A 51 -45.23 9.55 -46.63
C LEU A 51 -44.30 10.49 -45.85
N VAL A 52 -44.79 11.67 -45.43
CA VAL A 52 -44.01 12.62 -44.62
C VAL A 52 -43.60 12.02 -43.27
N VAL A 53 -44.52 11.31 -42.59
CA VAL A 53 -44.23 10.61 -41.32
C VAL A 53 -43.23 9.48 -41.53
N ALA A 54 -43.37 8.68 -42.60
CA ALA A 54 -42.44 7.60 -42.93
C ALA A 54 -41.03 8.15 -43.25
N LEU A 55 -40.92 9.21 -44.05
CA LEU A 55 -39.66 9.88 -44.35
C LEU A 55 -39.02 10.47 -43.09
N GLY A 56 -39.82 11.11 -42.23
CA GLY A 56 -39.36 11.61 -40.92
C GLY A 56 -38.81 10.49 -40.04
N ALA A 57 -39.53 9.35 -39.94
CA ALA A 57 -39.07 8.18 -39.20
C ALA A 57 -37.75 7.62 -39.75
N VAL A 58 -37.62 7.48 -41.07
CA VAL A 58 -36.38 7.04 -41.74
C VAL A 58 -35.22 8.01 -41.46
N CYS A 59 -35.44 9.33 -41.52
CA CYS A 59 -34.42 10.32 -41.17
C CYS A 59 -34.01 10.23 -39.70
N THR A 60 -34.95 10.10 -38.76
CA THR A 60 -34.62 9.94 -37.32
C THR A 60 -33.84 8.67 -37.04
N LEU A 61 -34.20 7.55 -37.69
CA LEU A 61 -33.47 6.29 -37.59
C LEU A 61 -32.05 6.41 -38.18
N ALA A 62 -31.90 7.04 -39.35
CA ALA A 62 -30.59 7.28 -39.96
C ALA A 62 -29.68 8.13 -39.07
N MET A 63 -30.21 9.21 -38.46
CA MET A 63 -29.47 10.02 -37.49
C MET A 63 -29.12 9.23 -36.22
N PHE A 64 -30.01 8.37 -35.72
CA PHE A 64 -29.73 7.53 -34.56
C PHE A 64 -28.63 6.49 -34.87
N LEU A 65 -28.67 5.85 -36.03
CA LEU A 65 -27.64 4.91 -36.48
C LEU A 65 -26.29 5.60 -36.71
N ALA A 66 -26.27 6.83 -37.23
CA ALA A 66 -25.06 7.62 -37.37
C ALA A 66 -24.43 7.95 -36.00
N HIS A 67 -25.22 8.37 -35.01
CA HIS A 67 -24.75 8.59 -33.65
C HIS A 67 -24.28 7.30 -32.98
N ALA A 68 -25.01 6.19 -33.13
CA ALA A 68 -24.60 4.90 -32.57
C ALA A 68 -23.26 4.42 -33.17
N LYS A 69 -23.03 4.64 -34.48
CA LYS A 69 -21.75 4.37 -35.13
C LYS A 69 -20.63 5.28 -34.60
N HIS A 70 -20.88 6.59 -34.49
CA HIS A 70 -19.89 7.54 -33.96
C HIS A 70 -19.52 7.22 -32.50
N TYR A 71 -20.51 6.87 -31.67
CA TYR A 71 -20.30 6.44 -30.29
C TYR A 71 -19.43 5.17 -30.23
N ASN A 72 -19.76 4.15 -31.02
CA ASN A 72 -18.98 2.91 -31.08
C ASN A 72 -17.51 3.14 -31.52
N VAL A 73 -17.26 4.07 -32.45
CA VAL A 73 -15.88 4.45 -32.84
C VAL A 73 -15.16 5.08 -31.65
N SER A 74 -15.75 6.07 -30.97
CA SER A 74 -15.11 6.71 -29.80
C SER A 74 -14.86 5.74 -28.62
N VAL A 75 -15.69 4.71 -28.47
CA VAL A 75 -15.46 3.64 -27.48
C VAL A 75 -14.30 2.74 -27.92
N SER A 76 -14.23 2.37 -29.21
CA SER A 76 -13.15 1.54 -29.77
C SER A 76 -11.77 2.21 -29.65
N ASP A 77 -11.69 3.53 -29.86
CA ASP A 77 -10.44 4.29 -29.70
C ASP A 77 -9.97 4.28 -28.24
N GLN A 78 -10.91 4.41 -27.29
CA GLN A 78 -10.60 4.37 -25.86
C GLN A 78 -10.23 2.95 -25.38
N GLU A 79 -10.85 1.91 -25.95
CA GLU A 79 -10.49 0.50 -25.68
C GLU A 79 -9.07 0.17 -26.17
N HIS A 80 -8.68 0.66 -27.36
CA HIS A 80 -7.30 0.53 -27.84
C HIS A 80 -6.27 1.21 -26.91
N ASN A 81 -6.54 2.45 -26.48
CA ASN A 81 -5.65 3.17 -25.55
C ASN A 81 -5.52 2.44 -24.20
N VAL A 82 -6.64 1.93 -23.65
CA VAL A 82 -6.62 1.12 -22.42
C VAL A 82 -5.81 -0.16 -22.61
N THR A 83 -5.88 -0.80 -23.77
CA THR A 83 -5.14 -2.03 -24.07
C THR A 83 -3.62 -1.78 -24.13
N ASP A 84 -3.17 -0.69 -24.76
CA ASP A 84 -1.75 -0.27 -24.79
C ASP A 84 -1.21 0.01 -23.37
N TYR A 85 -1.93 0.77 -22.55
CA TYR A 85 -1.54 0.99 -21.16
C TYR A 85 -1.52 -0.30 -20.32
N MET A 86 -2.42 -1.25 -20.59
CA MET A 86 -2.42 -2.56 -19.92
C MET A 86 -1.21 -3.41 -20.33
N GLU A 87 -0.84 -3.42 -21.61
CA GLU A 87 0.37 -4.10 -22.09
C GLU A 87 1.64 -3.52 -21.44
N GLN A 88 1.77 -2.19 -21.42
CA GLN A 88 2.88 -1.50 -20.75
C GLN A 88 2.95 -1.81 -19.25
N LEU A 89 1.80 -1.88 -18.56
CA LEU A 89 1.73 -2.24 -17.14
C LEU A 89 2.11 -3.70 -16.87
N ASP A 90 1.76 -4.64 -17.77
CA ASP A 90 2.16 -6.04 -17.62
C ASP A 90 3.64 -6.25 -17.94
N VAL A 91 4.22 -5.55 -18.92
CA VAL A 91 5.68 -5.50 -19.13
C VAL A 91 6.40 -4.99 -17.88
N LEU A 92 5.92 -3.89 -17.29
CA LEU A 92 6.48 -3.34 -16.05
C LEU A 92 6.35 -4.32 -14.87
N ARG A 93 5.20 -5.00 -14.74
CA ARG A 93 4.99 -6.05 -13.73
C ARG A 93 5.94 -7.23 -13.92
N ILE A 94 6.15 -7.69 -15.15
CA ILE A 94 7.09 -8.78 -15.48
C ILE A 94 8.52 -8.36 -15.12
N GLN A 95 8.96 -7.17 -15.53
CA GLN A 95 10.29 -6.65 -15.20
C GLN A 95 10.47 -6.47 -13.67
N HIS A 96 9.44 -6.03 -12.96
CA HIS A 96 9.46 -5.93 -11.50
C HIS A 96 9.56 -7.32 -10.84
N GLN A 97 8.76 -8.29 -11.28
CA GLN A 97 8.88 -9.68 -10.80
C GLN A 97 10.24 -10.30 -11.09
N GLU A 98 10.82 -10.05 -12.28
CA GLU A 98 12.18 -10.49 -12.57
C GLU A 98 13.22 -9.83 -11.67
N THR A 99 13.07 -8.53 -11.40
CA THR A 99 13.96 -7.80 -10.50
C THR A 99 13.86 -8.36 -9.09
N LEU A 100 12.65 -8.64 -8.58
CA LEU A 100 12.44 -9.33 -7.30
C LEU A 100 13.02 -10.76 -7.31
N ARG A 101 12.87 -11.53 -8.39
CA ARG A 101 13.50 -12.87 -8.53
C ARG A 101 15.03 -12.79 -8.63
N LYS A 102 15.60 -11.71 -9.15
CA LYS A 102 17.05 -11.44 -9.18
C LYS A 102 17.51 -11.06 -7.77
N LEU A 103 16.83 -10.14 -7.08
CA LEU A 103 17.10 -9.76 -5.69
C LEU A 103 16.98 -10.95 -4.72
N ASN A 104 15.92 -11.77 -4.83
CA ASN A 104 15.78 -12.96 -4.01
C ASN A 104 16.84 -14.02 -4.32
N ARG A 105 17.27 -14.16 -5.59
CA ARG A 105 18.41 -15.03 -5.94
C ARG A 105 19.74 -14.49 -5.42
N LEU A 106 19.95 -13.18 -5.37
CA LEU A 106 21.10 -12.58 -4.70
C LEU A 106 21.05 -12.88 -3.19
N ASN A 107 19.89 -12.70 -2.55
CA ASN A 107 19.63 -13.02 -1.14
C ASN A 107 19.72 -14.53 -0.80
N GLN A 108 19.58 -15.42 -1.80
CA GLN A 108 19.73 -16.87 -1.64
C GLN A 108 21.13 -17.38 -2.03
N SER A 109 21.83 -16.73 -2.95
CA SER A 109 23.20 -17.06 -3.33
C SER A 109 24.23 -16.47 -2.36
N SER A 110 23.90 -15.34 -1.73
CA SER A 110 24.54 -14.90 -0.49
C SER A 110 23.74 -15.44 0.70
N GLY A 111 24.21 -16.55 1.29
CA GLY A 111 23.80 -16.99 2.64
C GLY A 111 24.32 -16.04 3.74
N CYS A 112 24.23 -14.74 3.48
CA CYS A 112 24.82 -13.66 4.25
C CYS A 112 24.00 -12.40 3.96
N ALA A 113 23.14 -12.02 4.91
CA ALA A 113 22.78 -10.61 5.04
C ALA A 113 24.09 -9.88 5.37
N LEU A 114 24.72 -9.32 4.34
CA LEU A 114 25.99 -8.60 4.44
C LEU A 114 25.76 -7.30 5.19
N CYS A 115 25.79 -7.38 6.52
CA CYS A 115 25.92 -6.20 7.36
C CYS A 115 27.14 -5.38 6.91
N ALA A 116 27.04 -4.05 6.99
CA ALA A 116 28.11 -3.17 6.54
C ALA A 116 29.44 -3.47 7.26
N VAL A 117 30.57 -3.04 6.68
CA VAL A 117 31.90 -3.33 7.25
C VAL A 117 31.96 -2.86 8.71
N ARG A 118 32.39 -3.77 9.60
CA ARG A 118 32.41 -3.63 11.08
C ARG A 118 31.07 -3.81 11.81
N TRP A 119 30.05 -4.36 11.15
CA TRP A 119 28.81 -4.79 11.79
C TRP A 119 28.76 -6.32 11.88
N THR A 120 28.19 -6.84 12.97
CA THR A 120 28.01 -8.28 13.23
C THR A 120 26.59 -8.69 12.90
N HIS A 121 26.41 -9.75 12.10
CA HIS A 121 25.09 -10.33 11.83
C HIS A 121 24.65 -11.29 12.94
N SER A 122 23.41 -11.18 13.42
CA SER A 122 22.78 -12.19 14.28
C SER A 122 21.25 -12.10 14.21
N GLY A 123 20.57 -13.25 14.13
CA GLY A 123 19.10 -13.31 14.15
C GLY A 123 18.38 -12.52 13.06
N GLY A 124 19.01 -12.29 11.89
CA GLY A 124 18.45 -11.44 10.83
C GLY A 124 18.62 -9.92 11.07
N LYS A 125 19.33 -9.52 12.13
CA LYS A 125 19.68 -8.13 12.45
C LYS A 125 21.19 -7.89 12.29
N CYS A 126 21.56 -6.62 12.16
CA CYS A 126 22.96 -6.18 12.08
C CYS A 126 23.29 -5.28 13.27
N TYR A 127 24.36 -5.61 14.01
CA TYR A 127 24.77 -4.90 15.21
C TYR A 127 26.13 -4.24 15.02
N TYR A 128 26.19 -2.92 15.17
CA TYR A 128 27.44 -2.19 15.27
C TYR A 128 27.85 -2.08 16.74
N PHE A 129 29.11 -2.33 17.09
CA PHE A 129 29.62 -2.12 18.45
C PHE A 129 30.54 -0.90 18.44
N SER A 130 29.96 0.28 18.67
CA SER A 130 30.71 1.55 18.69
C SER A 130 31.77 1.57 19.78
N THR A 131 33.03 1.85 19.45
CA THR A 131 34.14 1.94 20.43
C THR A 131 34.26 3.32 21.10
N VAL A 132 33.43 4.28 20.71
CA VAL A 132 33.50 5.66 21.24
C VAL A 132 32.67 5.78 22.52
N LYS A 133 33.20 6.49 23.52
CA LYS A 133 32.49 6.79 24.78
C LYS A 133 31.74 8.11 24.62
N MET A 134 30.45 8.08 24.91
CA MET A 134 29.44 9.13 24.71
C MET A 134 28.40 9.00 25.83
N ASN A 135 27.64 10.06 26.12
CA ASN A 135 26.43 9.94 26.95
C ASN A 135 25.26 9.31 26.15
N TRP A 136 24.18 8.91 26.82
CA TRP A 136 23.06 8.22 26.17
C TRP A 136 22.49 8.98 24.96
N THR A 137 22.29 10.30 25.08
CA THR A 137 21.74 11.14 24.02
C THR A 137 22.68 11.23 22.81
N GLN A 138 23.96 11.47 23.05
CA GLN A 138 25.00 11.47 22.00
C GLN A 138 25.11 10.09 21.32
N SER A 139 24.99 9.01 22.10
CA SER A 139 24.96 7.64 21.61
C SER A 139 23.74 7.35 20.73
N ARG A 140 22.56 7.86 21.12
CA ARG A 140 21.32 7.80 20.32
C ARG A 140 21.49 8.53 19.00
N ASP A 141 21.97 9.77 19.04
CA ASP A 141 22.20 10.58 17.83
C ASP A 141 23.26 9.94 16.91
N HIS A 142 24.34 9.42 17.49
CA HIS A 142 25.38 8.71 16.74
C HIS A 142 24.84 7.46 16.04
N CYS A 143 24.00 6.65 16.71
CA CYS A 143 23.31 5.54 16.05
C CYS A 143 22.49 5.99 14.83
N VAL A 144 21.78 7.11 14.92
CA VAL A 144 21.03 7.69 13.79
C VAL A 144 21.95 8.04 12.63
N THR A 145 23.13 8.64 12.89
CA THR A 145 24.13 8.90 11.84
C THR A 145 24.71 7.64 11.18
N LYS A 146 24.56 6.47 11.81
CA LYS A 146 24.97 5.16 11.26
C LYS A 146 23.85 4.46 10.48
N GLY A 147 22.68 5.08 10.32
CA GLY A 147 21.49 4.49 9.71
C GLY A 147 20.75 3.58 10.68
N GLY A 148 20.40 4.09 11.88
CA GLY A 148 19.88 3.26 12.95
C GLY A 148 19.35 3.96 14.21
N HIS A 149 19.14 3.18 15.26
CA HIS A 149 18.71 3.64 16.60
C HIS A 149 19.56 2.96 17.70
N LEU A 150 19.28 3.12 19.00
CA LEU A 150 19.91 2.33 20.08
C LEU A 150 19.17 0.99 20.32
N VAL A 151 19.85 -0.12 20.65
CA VAL A 151 19.24 -1.46 20.54
C VAL A 151 18.00 -1.64 21.42
N ILE A 152 16.99 -2.26 20.82
CA ILE A 152 15.77 -2.70 21.48
C ILE A 152 15.87 -4.22 21.60
N ILE A 153 15.95 -4.72 22.83
CA ILE A 153 16.20 -6.13 23.09
C ILE A 153 14.86 -6.86 23.19
N THR A 154 14.59 -7.69 22.19
CA THR A 154 13.28 -8.31 21.94
C THR A 154 13.23 -9.79 22.29
N SER A 155 14.37 -10.43 22.57
CA SER A 155 14.42 -11.86 22.92
C SER A 155 15.61 -12.22 23.81
N LYS A 156 15.50 -13.37 24.50
CA LYS A 156 16.61 -13.94 25.27
C LYS A 156 17.82 -14.29 24.38
N ALA A 157 17.60 -14.81 23.18
CA ALA A 157 18.68 -15.14 22.25
C ALA A 157 19.47 -13.89 21.79
N GLU A 158 18.77 -12.77 21.60
CA GLU A 158 19.39 -11.46 21.34
C GLU A 158 20.18 -10.96 22.55
N GLN A 159 19.64 -11.07 23.77
CA GLN A 159 20.36 -10.75 25.01
C GLN A 159 21.65 -11.59 25.17
N ASP A 160 21.56 -12.91 24.99
CA ASP A 160 22.69 -13.84 25.15
C ASP A 160 23.77 -13.58 24.06
N PHE A 161 23.35 -13.25 22.84
CA PHE A 161 24.25 -12.78 21.76
C PHE A 161 24.95 -11.46 22.12
N LEU A 162 24.22 -10.45 22.58
CA LEU A 162 24.81 -9.16 22.95
C LEU A 162 25.80 -9.32 24.11
N THR A 163 25.40 -10.04 25.16
CA THR A 163 26.20 -10.29 26.37
C THR A 163 27.52 -11.01 26.04
N SER A 164 27.51 -11.94 25.09
CA SER A 164 28.73 -12.67 24.65
C SER A 164 29.64 -11.86 23.73
N ASN A 165 29.17 -10.76 23.14
CA ASN A 165 29.93 -9.92 22.20
C ASN A 165 30.44 -8.60 22.80
N VAL A 166 29.83 -8.09 23.89
CA VAL A 166 30.32 -6.89 24.59
C VAL A 166 31.41 -7.22 25.61
N LYS A 167 32.51 -6.48 25.59
CA LYS A 167 33.59 -6.54 26.62
C LYS A 167 33.55 -5.40 27.63
N GLU A 168 32.88 -4.30 27.26
CA GLU A 168 32.70 -3.10 28.09
C GLU A 168 31.21 -2.73 28.15
N THR A 169 30.83 -1.81 29.03
CA THR A 169 29.42 -1.39 29.16
C THR A 169 29.01 -0.55 27.95
N HIS A 170 27.88 -0.90 27.32
CA HIS A 170 27.32 -0.24 26.15
C HIS A 170 25.94 0.37 26.52
N TRP A 171 25.58 1.48 25.89
CA TRP A 171 24.23 2.03 25.93
C TRP A 171 23.28 1.20 25.07
N ILE A 172 22.04 1.13 25.53
CA ILE A 172 20.91 0.44 24.90
C ILE A 172 19.78 1.44 24.69
N GLY A 173 18.74 1.05 23.94
CA GLY A 173 17.61 1.92 23.63
C GLY A 173 16.68 2.22 24.79
N LEU A 174 16.88 1.62 25.96
CA LEU A 174 16.05 1.82 27.14
C LEU A 174 16.48 3.08 27.90
N ASN A 175 15.52 3.92 28.29
CA ASN A 175 15.73 5.16 29.05
C ASN A 175 14.47 5.56 29.83
N ASP A 176 14.60 6.45 30.80
CA ASP A 176 13.51 7.04 31.57
C ASP A 176 13.66 8.57 31.71
N LEU A 177 14.33 9.22 30.73
CA LEU A 177 14.70 10.64 30.76
C LEU A 177 13.51 11.60 30.91
N ASP A 178 12.34 11.22 30.39
CA ASP A 178 11.12 12.02 30.47
C ASP A 178 10.43 11.91 31.83
N THR A 179 10.58 10.78 32.54
CA THR A 179 9.93 10.49 33.84
C THR A 179 10.66 9.35 34.53
N GLU A 180 11.44 9.67 35.57
CA GLU A 180 12.19 8.72 36.42
C GLU A 180 11.33 7.49 36.79
N GLY A 181 11.87 6.30 36.54
CA GLY A 181 11.20 5.02 36.81
C GLY A 181 10.16 4.60 35.76
N HIS A 182 9.82 5.46 34.78
CA HIS A 182 8.99 5.09 33.62
C HIS A 182 9.87 4.80 32.40
N TRP A 183 10.31 3.55 32.28
CA TRP A 183 11.24 3.10 31.24
C TRP A 183 10.56 2.90 29.88
N ILE A 184 11.11 3.56 28.85
CA ILE A 184 10.68 3.52 27.45
C ILE A 184 11.88 3.19 26.54
N TRP A 185 11.64 2.43 25.48
CA TRP A 185 12.59 2.17 24.40
C TRP A 185 12.61 3.32 23.36
N VAL A 186 13.67 3.42 22.54
CA VAL A 186 13.80 4.45 21.48
C VAL A 186 12.78 4.35 20.34
N ASP A 187 11.94 3.32 20.29
CA ASP A 187 10.75 3.21 19.42
C ASP A 187 9.45 3.69 20.10
N ASN A 188 9.58 4.37 21.25
CA ASN A 188 8.53 4.84 22.13
C ASN A 188 7.64 3.73 22.73
N GLN A 189 8.07 2.46 22.70
CA GLN A 189 7.37 1.39 23.42
C GLN A 189 7.77 1.37 24.91
N PRO A 190 6.81 1.27 25.85
CA PRO A 190 7.13 1.12 27.26
C PRO A 190 7.79 -0.24 27.52
N LEU A 191 8.55 -0.34 28.61
CA LEU A 191 9.12 -1.61 29.05
C LEU A 191 8.00 -2.59 29.50
N SER A 192 7.54 -3.43 28.56
CA SER A 192 6.52 -4.44 28.82
C SER A 192 7.01 -5.49 29.82
N GLN A 193 6.23 -5.71 30.88
CA GLN A 193 6.61 -6.57 32.02
C GLN A 193 6.58 -8.07 31.69
N THR A 194 6.10 -8.48 30.50
CA THR A 194 5.79 -9.87 30.15
C THR A 194 7.01 -10.75 29.79
N VAL A 195 8.19 -10.42 30.31
CA VAL A 195 9.38 -11.28 30.21
C VAL A 195 10.08 -11.33 31.56
N GLU A 196 9.93 -12.44 32.28
CA GLU A 196 10.66 -12.73 33.52
C GLU A 196 12.19 -12.68 33.33
N HIS A 197 12.66 -12.81 32.09
CA HIS A 197 14.06 -12.58 31.68
C HIS A 197 14.55 -11.14 31.87
N VAL A 198 13.65 -10.14 31.92
CA VAL A 198 14.02 -8.74 32.16
C VAL A 198 14.33 -8.47 33.64
N LEU A 199 13.94 -9.34 34.57
CA LEU A 199 14.31 -9.15 35.99
C LEU A 199 15.83 -9.29 36.21
N PHE A 200 16.48 -10.21 35.48
CA PHE A 200 17.95 -10.30 35.42
C PHE A 200 18.60 -9.07 34.75
N PHE A 201 17.94 -8.54 33.72
CA PHE A 201 18.38 -7.35 32.98
C PHE A 201 18.34 -6.11 33.88
N ILE A 202 17.23 -5.91 34.59
CA ILE A 202 17.02 -4.83 35.56
C ILE A 202 18.06 -4.89 36.68
N LEU A 203 18.38 -6.06 37.24
CA LEU A 203 19.40 -6.14 38.30
C LEU A 203 20.83 -5.87 37.81
N GLN A 204 21.17 -6.15 36.55
CA GLN A 204 22.49 -5.81 36.00
C GLN A 204 22.60 -4.38 35.45
N VAL A 205 21.48 -3.79 35.01
CA VAL A 205 21.43 -2.43 34.46
C VAL A 205 21.14 -1.39 35.54
N LEU A 206 20.20 -1.61 36.48
CA LEU A 206 19.85 -0.62 37.51
C LEU A 206 20.97 -0.38 38.53
N ASP A 207 21.75 -1.42 38.88
CA ASP A 207 22.88 -1.25 39.82
C ASP A 207 23.93 -0.27 39.26
N LYS A 208 24.06 -0.19 37.92
CA LYS A 208 24.88 0.83 37.23
C LYS A 208 24.11 2.11 36.91
N ALA A 209 22.82 2.05 36.58
CA ALA A 209 22.02 3.24 36.28
C ALA A 209 21.88 4.15 37.51
N ARG A 210 21.81 3.58 38.72
CA ARG A 210 21.85 4.34 39.98
C ARG A 210 23.16 5.11 40.19
N GLU A 211 24.28 4.65 39.62
CA GLU A 211 25.54 5.42 39.59
C GLU A 211 25.56 6.50 38.49
N TRP A 212 24.70 6.39 37.47
CA TRP A 212 24.64 7.30 36.33
C TRP A 212 23.76 8.53 36.58
N GLY A 213 22.71 8.40 37.40
CA GLY A 213 21.89 9.53 37.89
C GLY A 213 22.64 10.57 38.75
N GLN A 214 23.93 10.36 39.02
CA GLN A 214 24.83 11.29 39.72
C GLN A 214 25.78 12.07 38.76
N ARG A 215 25.67 11.87 37.43
CA ARG A 215 26.52 12.56 36.42
C ARG A 215 25.75 12.95 35.16
N ALA A 216 24.60 13.61 35.34
CA ALA A 216 24.03 14.50 34.34
C ALA A 216 24.73 15.87 34.38
#